data_AF-A0A6A6SKP2-F1
#
_entry.id   AF-A0A6A6SKP2-F1
#
_cell.length_a   1.000
_cell.length_b   1.000
_cell.length_c   1.000
_cell.angle_alpha   90.00
_cell.angle_beta   90.00
_cell.angle_gamma   90.00
#
_symmetry.space_group_name_H-M   'P 1'
#
loop_
_entity.id
_entity.type
_entity.pdbx_description
1 polymer ?
#
loop_
_entity_poly.entity_id
_entity_poly.type
_entity_poly.pdbx_seq_one_letter_code
_entity_poly.pdbx_strand_id
1 'polypeptide(L)'
;MLFPTATLGLLLGYLSHLASALPAPVHPAVAASAELSKHNIYLVTCNPRDSSVGTTGATFTAVAYFRSPFNKTEYIDEKDPKAKRAALVSDPASPWEGVKWKVKVWREKAFTSDIMSGSETLSARSLAGSVTLAQEGYTEDFVCFKDGVTGIRIREDEGIRGNCVADYWCPSVSEKRKKDDDGDAEDNKRRV
;
A
#
# COMPACT_ATOMS: atom_id res chain seq x y z
N MET A 1 -68.37 -29.02 -5.71
CA MET A 1 -67.35 -29.75 -4.93
C MET A 1 -66.67 -28.75 -4.03
N LEU A 2 -67.02 -28.76 -2.74
CA LEU A 2 -66.44 -27.91 -1.69
C LEU A 2 -65.24 -28.66 -1.09
N PHE A 3 -64.12 -27.96 -0.88
CA PHE A 3 -63.07 -28.43 0.03
C PHE A 3 -62.89 -27.44 1.18
N PRO A 4 -62.74 -27.93 2.42
CA PRO A 4 -62.76 -27.12 3.63
C PRO A 4 -61.38 -26.55 3.97
N THR A 5 -61.42 -25.42 4.67
CA THR A 5 -60.35 -24.77 5.42
C THR A 5 -59.79 -25.68 6.53
N ALA A 6 -58.47 -25.68 6.72
CA ALA A 6 -57.83 -26.16 7.94
C ALA A 6 -56.77 -25.16 8.43
N THR A 7 -57.09 -24.51 9.55
CA THR A 7 -56.26 -23.61 10.35
C THR A 7 -55.63 -24.43 11.47
N LEU A 8 -54.29 -24.40 11.63
CA LEU A 8 -53.55 -24.85 12.81
C LEU A 8 -52.08 -24.45 12.58
N GLY A 9 -51.29 -23.85 13.46
CA GLY A 9 -51.38 -23.48 14.87
C GLY A 9 -49.94 -23.27 15.37
N LEU A 10 -49.70 -22.19 16.13
CA LEU A 10 -48.64 -21.97 17.14
C LEU A 10 -47.22 -22.54 16.94
N LEU A 11 -46.21 -21.66 17.01
CA LEU A 11 -45.35 -21.56 18.21
C LEU A 11 -44.42 -20.35 18.14
N LEU A 12 -44.71 -19.36 18.96
CA LEU A 12 -43.81 -18.28 19.35
C LEU A 12 -42.64 -18.86 20.15
N GLY A 13 -41.54 -19.15 19.48
CA GLY A 13 -40.24 -19.38 20.10
C GLY A 13 -39.49 -18.06 20.26
N TYR A 14 -39.85 -17.26 21.27
CA TYR A 14 -39.03 -16.15 21.76
C TYR A 14 -37.77 -16.73 22.43
N LEU A 15 -36.73 -17.04 21.65
CA LEU A 15 -35.39 -17.16 22.20
C LEU A 15 -34.79 -15.76 22.31
N SER A 16 -34.90 -15.22 23.51
CA SER A 16 -34.16 -14.08 24.03
C SER A 16 -32.66 -14.37 23.99
N HIS A 17 -32.03 -14.19 22.83
CA HIS A 17 -30.58 -14.08 22.77
C HIS A 17 -30.18 -12.70 23.28
N LEU A 18 -30.00 -12.62 24.59
CA LEU A 18 -29.09 -11.67 25.23
C LEU A 18 -27.70 -11.92 24.64
N ALA A 19 -27.45 -11.34 23.46
CA ALA A 19 -26.12 -11.16 22.94
C ALA A 19 -25.45 -10.15 23.88
N SER A 20 -24.74 -10.69 24.87
CA SER A 20 -23.81 -9.94 25.70
C SER A 20 -22.77 -9.36 24.77
N ALA A 21 -23.00 -8.11 24.32
CA ALA A 21 -22.02 -7.31 23.61
C ALA A 21 -20.89 -7.03 24.59
N LEU A 22 -19.92 -7.94 24.64
CA LEU A 22 -18.63 -7.67 25.25
C LEU A 22 -18.11 -6.38 24.59
N PRO A 23 -17.79 -5.33 25.37
CA PRO A 23 -17.16 -4.15 24.80
C PRO A 23 -15.90 -4.62 24.10
N ALA A 24 -15.89 -4.47 22.76
CA ALA A 24 -14.72 -4.79 21.98
C ALA A 24 -13.53 -4.04 22.60
N PRO A 25 -12.38 -4.71 22.80
CA PRO A 25 -11.19 -4.03 23.28
C PRO A 25 -10.96 -2.83 22.36
N VAL A 26 -11.04 -1.63 22.94
CA VAL A 26 -10.68 -0.40 22.27
C VAL A 26 -9.18 -0.53 22.02
N HIS A 27 -8.81 -1.05 20.84
CA HIS A 27 -7.42 -1.09 20.45
C HIS A 27 -6.91 0.34 20.56
N PRO A 28 -5.87 0.59 21.37
CA PRO A 28 -5.30 1.92 21.45
C PRO A 28 -4.95 2.30 20.02
N ALA A 29 -5.52 3.42 19.57
CA ALA A 29 -5.20 3.97 18.26
C ALA A 29 -3.68 4.03 18.18
N VAL A 30 -3.09 3.25 17.28
CA VAL A 30 -1.69 3.38 16.88
C VAL A 30 -1.61 4.65 16.05
N ALA A 31 -1.91 5.77 16.70
CA ALA A 31 -1.65 7.10 16.23
C ALA A 31 -0.27 7.48 16.78
N ALA A 32 0.54 8.07 15.92
CA ALA A 32 1.79 8.76 16.26
C ALA A 32 3.02 7.88 16.54
N SER A 33 3.50 7.21 15.49
CA SER A 33 4.93 7.25 15.13
C SER A 33 5.18 7.30 13.60
N ALA A 34 4.13 7.51 12.78
CA ALA A 34 4.29 7.66 11.33
C ALA A 34 4.93 9.02 10.94
N GLU A 35 5.07 9.96 11.90
CA GLU A 35 5.68 11.28 11.68
C GLU A 35 7.20 11.29 11.53
N LEU A 36 7.88 10.14 11.66
CA LEU A 36 9.35 10.09 11.62
C LEU A 36 9.95 9.36 10.41
N SER A 37 9.15 8.73 9.55
CA SER A 37 9.71 8.06 8.38
C SER A 37 9.86 8.99 7.19
N LYS A 38 11.08 9.03 6.67
CA LYS A 38 11.41 9.73 5.43
C LYS A 38 10.87 8.98 4.22
N HIS A 39 10.78 7.66 4.29
CA HIS A 39 10.46 6.84 3.14
C HIS A 39 8.97 6.57 3.02
N ASN A 40 8.47 6.68 1.80
CA ASN A 40 7.07 6.48 1.48
C ASN A 40 6.97 5.59 0.24
N ILE A 41 6.08 4.62 0.30
CA ILE A 41 5.65 3.83 -0.84
C ILE A 41 4.21 4.21 -1.17
N TYR A 42 3.92 4.40 -2.45
CA TYR A 42 2.57 4.52 -2.95
C TYR A 42 2.27 3.30 -3.81
N LEU A 43 1.12 2.69 -3.54
CA LEU A 43 0.54 1.66 -4.40
C LEU A 43 -0.38 2.38 -5.36
N VAL A 44 -0.09 2.26 -6.65
CA VAL A 44 -0.71 3.12 -7.66
C VAL A 44 -1.31 2.32 -8.80
N THR A 45 -2.38 2.86 -9.35
CA THR A 45 -2.95 2.45 -10.63
C THR A 45 -2.68 3.54 -11.66
N CYS A 46 -2.15 3.14 -12.81
CA CYS A 46 -1.60 4.04 -13.81
C CYS A 46 -2.31 3.91 -15.15
N ASN A 47 -2.56 5.06 -15.79
CA ASN A 47 -2.85 5.14 -17.21
C ASN A 47 -1.53 5.35 -17.96
N PRO A 48 -1.19 4.50 -18.95
CA PRO A 48 0.02 4.68 -19.75
C PRO A 48 -0.05 5.98 -20.54
N ARG A 49 1.07 6.70 -20.62
CA ARG A 49 1.17 7.90 -21.49
C ARG A 49 1.50 7.56 -22.94
N ASP A 50 2.13 6.41 -23.15
CA ASP A 50 2.54 5.90 -24.45
C ASP A 50 2.60 4.38 -24.37
N SER A 51 1.92 3.68 -25.27
CA SER A 51 1.91 2.21 -25.30
C SER A 51 3.23 1.61 -25.78
N SER A 52 4.16 2.42 -26.31
CA SER A 52 5.46 1.95 -26.77
C SER A 52 6.47 1.70 -25.63
N VAL A 53 6.16 2.11 -24.39
CA VAL A 53 7.11 2.05 -23.27
C VAL A 53 6.63 1.08 -22.19
N GLY A 54 7.19 -0.14 -22.23
CA GLY A 54 7.24 -1.07 -21.10
C GLY A 54 5.90 -1.57 -20.56
N THR A 55 4.80 -1.32 -21.28
CA THR A 55 3.45 -1.77 -20.91
C THR A 55 2.68 -2.23 -22.15
N THR A 56 1.58 -2.96 -21.95
CA THR A 56 0.69 -3.43 -23.02
C THR A 56 -0.16 -2.31 -23.64
N GLY A 57 -0.08 -1.09 -23.11
CA GLY A 57 -0.97 0.03 -23.47
C GLY A 57 -2.28 0.05 -22.68
N ALA A 58 -2.55 -0.94 -21.83
CA ALA A 58 -3.65 -0.92 -20.87
C ALA A 58 -3.26 -0.22 -19.56
N THR A 59 -4.24 0.04 -18.70
CA THR A 59 -3.97 0.43 -17.31
C THR A 59 -3.12 -0.62 -16.62
N PHE A 60 -2.19 -0.21 -15.77
CA PHE A 60 -1.28 -1.11 -15.04
C PHE A 60 -1.18 -0.73 -13.57
N THR A 61 -0.78 -1.66 -12.71
CA THR A 61 -0.45 -1.37 -11.31
C THR A 61 1.04 -1.31 -11.10
N ALA A 62 1.47 -0.37 -10.29
CA ALA A 62 2.87 -0.12 -10.01
C ALA A 62 3.08 0.27 -8.55
N VAL A 63 4.34 0.21 -8.13
CA VAL A 63 4.80 0.73 -6.86
C VAL A 63 5.67 1.95 -7.11
N ALA A 64 5.44 3.03 -6.37
CA ALA A 64 6.20 4.28 -6.46
C ALA A 64 6.84 4.63 -5.10
N TYR A 65 8.17 4.73 -5.07
CA TYR A 65 8.94 5.00 -3.86
C TYR A 65 9.47 6.44 -3.81
N PHE A 66 9.35 7.06 -2.64
CA PHE A 66 9.78 8.41 -2.34
C PHE A 66 10.65 8.43 -1.07
N ARG A 67 11.68 9.28 -1.08
CA ARG A 67 12.61 9.45 0.04
C ARG A 67 12.20 10.49 1.07
N SER A 68 11.16 11.25 0.77
CA SER A 68 10.56 12.26 1.64
C SER A 68 9.07 12.32 1.37
N PRO A 69 8.24 12.67 2.36
CA PRO A 69 6.86 13.03 2.11
C PRO A 69 6.79 14.27 1.20
N PHE A 70 5.68 14.42 0.48
CA PHE A 70 5.38 15.57 -0.35
C PHE A 70 3.95 16.03 -0.10
N ASN A 71 3.63 17.27 -0.45
CA ASN A 71 2.26 17.79 -0.35
C ASN A 71 1.38 17.09 -1.39
N LYS A 72 0.31 16.42 -0.92
CA LYS A 72 -0.61 15.70 -1.80
C LYS A 72 -1.15 16.61 -2.89
N THR A 73 -1.13 16.15 -4.13
CA THR A 73 -1.80 16.77 -5.27
C THR A 73 -3.00 15.92 -5.63
N GLU A 74 -4.20 16.52 -5.71
CA GLU A 74 -5.42 15.83 -6.13
C GLU A 74 -5.53 15.66 -7.65
N TYR A 75 -4.72 16.42 -8.40
CA TYR A 75 -4.76 16.47 -9.85
C TYR A 75 -3.43 16.05 -10.42
N ILE A 76 -3.47 15.27 -11.51
CA ILE A 76 -2.27 14.90 -12.23
C ILE A 76 -1.87 16.05 -13.18
N ASP A 77 -0.80 16.77 -12.87
CA ASP A 77 -0.29 17.87 -13.68
C ASP A 77 1.22 17.74 -14.01
N GLU A 78 1.78 18.73 -14.71
CA GLU A 78 3.21 18.67 -15.04
C GLU A 78 4.16 18.82 -13.85
N LYS A 79 3.66 19.39 -12.76
CA LYS A 79 4.36 19.72 -11.52
C LYS A 79 4.25 18.62 -10.46
N ASP A 80 3.48 17.59 -10.74
CA ASP A 80 3.30 16.45 -9.85
C ASP A 80 4.59 15.86 -9.30
N PRO A 81 4.51 15.28 -8.10
CA PRO A 81 5.61 14.55 -7.49
C PRO A 81 6.01 13.38 -8.38
N LYS A 82 7.33 13.29 -8.58
CA LYS A 82 7.95 12.25 -9.39
C LYS A 82 8.60 11.23 -8.46
N ALA A 83 8.22 9.98 -8.65
CA ALA A 83 8.76 8.89 -7.85
C ALA A 83 10.29 8.85 -8.00
N LYS A 84 11.01 8.61 -6.89
CA LYS A 84 12.45 8.42 -6.96
C LYS A 84 12.80 7.09 -7.62
N ARG A 85 11.91 6.12 -7.45
CA ARG A 85 11.95 4.78 -8.03
C ARG A 85 10.54 4.31 -8.30
N ALA A 86 10.34 3.56 -9.37
CA ALA A 86 9.06 2.94 -9.69
C ALA A 86 9.28 1.53 -10.20
N ALA A 87 8.30 0.64 -10.03
CA ALA A 87 8.36 -0.70 -10.61
C ALA A 87 6.97 -1.18 -10.97
N LEU A 88 6.88 -1.90 -12.09
CA LEU A 88 5.67 -2.57 -12.53
C LEU A 88 5.34 -3.73 -11.57
N VAL A 89 4.08 -3.85 -11.18
CA VAL A 89 3.58 -4.97 -10.38
C VAL A 89 2.69 -5.87 -11.23
N SER A 90 1.76 -5.29 -11.99
CA SER A 90 0.89 -6.04 -12.90
C SER A 90 0.55 -5.23 -14.16
N ASP A 91 0.52 -5.92 -15.29
CA ASP A 91 0.05 -5.41 -16.58
C ASP A 91 -0.73 -6.53 -17.31
N PRO A 92 -2.06 -6.43 -17.44
CA PRO A 92 -2.91 -5.29 -17.07
C PRO A 92 -3.05 -5.09 -15.55
N ALA A 93 -3.65 -3.97 -15.17
CA ALA A 93 -3.92 -3.62 -13.78
C ALA A 93 -4.72 -4.72 -13.06
N SER A 94 -4.26 -5.08 -11.87
CA SER A 94 -4.90 -6.03 -10.98
C SER A 94 -5.13 -5.38 -9.62
N PRO A 95 -6.19 -5.74 -8.88
CA PRO A 95 -6.49 -5.13 -7.59
C PRO A 95 -5.37 -5.35 -6.57
N TRP A 96 -5.26 -4.44 -5.62
CA TRP A 96 -4.35 -4.57 -4.47
C TRP A 96 -4.99 -5.41 -3.36
N GLU A 97 -6.30 -5.27 -3.21
CA GLU A 97 -7.10 -5.76 -2.09
C GLU A 97 -7.32 -7.27 -2.17
N GLY A 98 -7.03 -7.96 -1.08
CA GLY A 98 -7.15 -9.42 -1.02
C GLY A 98 -6.10 -10.17 -1.86
N VAL A 99 -5.17 -9.47 -2.51
CA VAL A 99 -4.08 -10.05 -3.30
C VAL A 99 -2.75 -9.84 -2.58
N LYS A 100 -2.03 -10.92 -2.32
CA LYS A 100 -0.67 -10.86 -1.77
C LYS A 100 0.34 -10.78 -2.91
N TRP A 101 0.86 -9.58 -3.17
CA TRP A 101 1.90 -9.40 -4.17
C TRP A 101 3.26 -9.74 -3.58
N LYS A 102 4.09 -10.43 -4.36
CA LYS A 102 5.52 -10.64 -4.08
C LYS A 102 6.31 -10.53 -5.37
N VAL A 103 6.95 -9.39 -5.59
CA VAL A 103 7.68 -9.09 -6.83
C VAL A 103 9.08 -8.56 -6.53
N LYS A 104 10.03 -8.80 -7.45
CA LYS A 104 11.37 -8.20 -7.37
C LYS A 104 11.33 -6.79 -7.96
N VAL A 105 11.84 -5.80 -7.21
CA VAL A 105 11.89 -4.40 -7.60
C VAL A 105 13.29 -3.82 -7.33
N TRP A 106 13.68 -2.78 -8.06
CA TRP A 106 14.86 -1.93 -7.79
C TRP A 106 16.14 -2.65 -7.32
N ARG A 107 16.85 -3.34 -8.23
CA ARG A 107 18.07 -4.11 -7.89
C ARG A 107 17.76 -5.24 -6.89
N GLU A 108 16.79 -6.08 -7.26
CA GLU A 108 16.47 -7.35 -6.58
C GLU A 108 15.86 -7.26 -5.18
N LYS A 109 15.38 -6.09 -4.76
CA LYS A 109 14.59 -5.99 -3.53
C LYS A 109 13.30 -6.78 -3.69
N ALA A 110 12.93 -7.57 -2.68
CA ALA A 110 11.65 -8.24 -2.65
C ALA A 110 10.61 -7.28 -2.07
N PHE A 111 9.74 -6.76 -2.92
CA PHE A 111 8.54 -6.05 -2.52
C PHE A 111 7.44 -7.06 -2.22
N THR A 112 6.79 -6.91 -1.06
CA THR A 112 5.62 -7.67 -0.68
C THR A 112 4.51 -6.73 -0.22
N SER A 113 3.27 -6.96 -0.62
CA SER A 113 2.11 -6.22 -0.11
C SER A 113 1.03 -7.16 0.41
N ASP A 114 0.34 -6.72 1.46
CA ASP A 114 -0.84 -7.38 2.01
C ASP A 114 -1.88 -6.29 2.35
N ILE A 115 -2.77 -6.03 1.39
CA ILE A 115 -3.86 -5.07 1.54
C ILE A 115 -5.15 -5.83 1.81
N MET A 116 -5.85 -5.47 2.88
CA MET A 116 -7.06 -6.17 3.31
C MET A 116 -8.14 -6.10 2.21
N SER A 117 -8.86 -7.19 2.01
CA SER A 117 -10.03 -7.19 1.13
C SER A 117 -11.07 -6.16 1.63
N GLY A 118 -11.68 -5.41 0.71
CA GLY A 118 -12.65 -4.35 1.03
C GLY A 118 -12.03 -3.01 1.40
N SER A 119 -10.69 -2.89 1.37
CA SER A 119 -9.99 -1.65 1.71
C SER A 119 -10.34 -0.47 0.79
N GLU A 120 -10.81 -0.74 -0.42
CA GLU A 120 -11.25 0.25 -1.39
C GLU A 120 -12.45 1.08 -0.89
N THR A 121 -13.25 0.51 0.01
CA THR A 121 -14.43 1.14 0.61
C THR A 121 -14.13 1.93 1.89
N LEU A 122 -12.89 1.87 2.38
CA LEU A 122 -12.50 2.57 3.59
C LEU A 122 -12.50 4.08 3.38
N SER A 123 -12.76 4.80 4.48
CA SER A 123 -12.57 6.26 4.48
C SER A 123 -11.08 6.61 4.29
N ALA A 124 -10.80 7.73 3.62
CA ALA A 124 -9.43 8.19 3.40
C ALA A 124 -8.65 8.24 4.73
N ARG A 125 -7.36 7.85 4.68
CA ARG A 125 -6.46 7.71 5.84
C ARG A 125 -6.81 6.58 6.82
N SER A 126 -7.77 5.72 6.52
CA SER A 126 -7.99 4.50 7.30
C SER A 126 -6.89 3.48 7.02
N LEU A 127 -6.53 2.69 8.03
CA LEU A 127 -5.57 1.58 7.91
C LEU A 127 -6.11 0.52 6.93
N ALA A 128 -5.34 0.22 5.89
CA ALA A 128 -5.72 -0.68 4.80
C ALA A 128 -4.85 -1.96 4.73
N GLY A 129 -3.63 -1.92 5.27
CA GLY A 129 -2.73 -3.07 5.25
C GLY A 129 -1.28 -2.70 5.47
N SER A 130 -0.37 -3.49 4.88
CA SER A 130 1.06 -3.30 5.04
C SER A 130 1.84 -3.67 3.79
N VAL A 131 3.05 -3.12 3.69
CA VAL A 131 4.03 -3.42 2.66
C VAL A 131 5.38 -3.68 3.31
N THR A 132 6.16 -4.56 2.72
CA THR A 132 7.55 -4.82 3.12
C THR A 132 8.46 -4.72 1.90
N LEU A 133 9.63 -4.10 2.07
CA LEU A 133 10.71 -4.05 1.10
C LEU A 133 11.95 -4.71 1.70
N ALA A 134 12.17 -5.97 1.35
CA ALA A 134 13.31 -6.74 1.81
C ALA A 134 14.47 -6.69 0.80
N GLN A 135 15.69 -6.67 1.32
CA GLN A 135 16.95 -6.88 0.59
C GLN A 135 17.88 -7.67 1.51
N GLU A 136 19.01 -8.15 1.00
CA GLU A 136 19.94 -8.94 1.82
C GLU A 136 20.32 -8.21 3.13
N GLY A 137 20.05 -8.86 4.26
CA GLY A 137 20.31 -8.35 5.61
C GLY A 137 19.45 -7.16 6.04
N TYR A 138 18.45 -6.72 5.27
CA TYR A 138 17.57 -5.59 5.63
C TYR A 138 16.13 -5.78 5.21
N THR A 139 15.22 -5.45 6.11
CA THR A 139 13.79 -5.38 5.82
C THR A 139 13.28 -4.02 6.25
N GLU A 140 12.62 -3.31 5.33
CA GLU A 140 11.89 -2.09 5.64
C GLU A 140 10.38 -2.36 5.58
N ASP A 141 9.70 -2.06 6.68
CA ASP A 141 8.27 -2.28 6.86
C ASP A 141 7.51 -0.95 6.73
N PHE A 142 6.33 -1.03 6.14
CA PHE A 142 5.46 0.09 5.84
C PHE A 142 4.03 -0.26 6.24
N VAL A 143 3.31 0.74 6.76
CA VAL A 143 1.89 0.62 7.11
C VAL A 143 1.10 1.42 6.09
N CYS A 144 0.12 0.81 5.44
CA CYS A 144 -0.62 1.40 4.34
C CYS A 144 -1.97 1.95 4.77
N PHE A 145 -2.27 3.16 4.30
CA PHE A 145 -3.54 3.85 4.51
C PHE A 145 -4.23 4.12 3.19
N LYS A 146 -5.56 4.14 3.18
CA LYS A 146 -6.33 4.51 1.99
C LYS A 146 -5.99 5.93 1.55
N ASP A 147 -5.64 6.10 0.28
CA ASP A 147 -5.39 7.42 -0.32
C ASP A 147 -6.50 7.75 -1.34
N GLY A 148 -6.45 7.14 -2.53
CA GLY A 148 -7.45 7.26 -3.59
C GLY A 148 -7.43 8.55 -4.40
N VAL A 149 -6.58 9.52 -4.07
CA VAL A 149 -6.64 10.86 -4.70
C VAL A 149 -5.28 11.40 -5.13
N THR A 150 -4.18 10.93 -4.54
CA THR A 150 -2.86 11.51 -4.81
C THR A 150 -2.37 11.19 -6.22
N GLY A 151 -2.15 12.23 -7.02
CA GLY A 151 -1.55 12.16 -8.36
C GLY A 151 -0.04 11.90 -8.31
N ILE A 152 0.44 10.92 -9.07
CA ILE A 152 1.86 10.55 -9.16
C ILE A 152 2.26 10.34 -10.61
N ARG A 153 3.43 10.86 -10.98
CA ARG A 153 4.04 10.62 -12.30
C ARG A 153 5.18 9.63 -12.22
N ILE A 154 5.09 8.58 -13.05
CA ILE A 154 6.17 7.63 -13.28
C ILE A 154 6.86 7.98 -14.61
N ARG A 155 8.19 8.06 -14.55
CA ARG A 155 9.05 8.38 -15.68
C ARG A 155 9.62 7.11 -16.32
N GLU A 156 9.89 7.23 -17.61
CA GLU A 156 10.43 6.17 -18.48
C GLU A 156 11.83 5.66 -18.10
N ASP A 157 12.60 6.41 -17.31
CA ASP A 157 13.90 5.96 -16.81
C ASP A 157 13.81 4.74 -15.88
N GLU A 158 12.62 4.42 -15.39
CA GLU A 158 12.33 3.23 -14.60
C GLU A 158 11.72 2.08 -15.46
N GLY A 159 11.73 2.22 -16.79
CA GLY A 159 11.26 1.20 -17.74
C GLY A 159 9.74 1.14 -17.94
N ILE A 160 8.98 2.00 -17.25
CA ILE A 160 7.53 2.17 -17.39
C ILE A 160 7.19 3.66 -17.37
N ARG A 161 6.06 4.06 -17.96
CA ARG A 161 5.66 5.48 -18.00
C ARG A 161 4.15 5.64 -17.89
N GLY A 162 3.70 6.43 -16.91
CA GLY A 162 2.27 6.61 -16.70
C GLY A 162 1.92 7.79 -15.79
N ASN A 163 0.66 8.20 -15.92
CA ASN A 163 -0.02 9.09 -14.99
C ASN A 163 -0.82 8.21 -14.02
N CYS A 164 -0.50 8.29 -12.74
CA CYS A 164 -1.02 7.36 -11.76
C CYS A 164 -1.80 8.06 -10.66
N VAL A 165 -2.77 7.35 -10.10
CA VAL A 165 -3.45 7.72 -8.86
C VAL A 165 -3.02 6.74 -7.79
N ALA A 166 -2.67 7.25 -6.62
CA ALA A 166 -2.36 6.41 -5.47
C ALA A 166 -3.63 5.80 -4.90
N ASP A 167 -3.71 4.48 -4.93
CA ASP A 167 -4.76 3.72 -4.24
C ASP A 167 -4.51 3.77 -2.73
N TYR A 168 -3.23 3.60 -2.35
CA TYR A 168 -2.74 3.57 -0.96
C TYR A 168 -1.44 4.34 -0.78
N TRP A 169 -1.31 4.95 0.40
CA TRP A 169 -0.09 5.59 0.87
C TRP A 169 0.48 4.81 2.06
N CYS A 170 1.73 4.38 1.95
CA CYS A 170 2.42 3.56 2.91
C CYS A 170 3.68 4.26 3.42
N PRO A 171 3.62 5.02 4.52
CA PRO A 171 4.83 5.48 5.22
C PRO A 171 5.59 4.31 5.84
N SER A 172 6.92 4.39 5.86
CA SER A 172 7.73 3.37 6.53
C SER A 172 7.59 3.50 8.06
N VAL A 173 7.72 2.39 8.77
CA VAL A 173 7.68 2.33 10.23
C VAL A 173 8.96 1.74 10.82
N SER A 174 9.90 1.34 9.96
CA SER A 174 11.21 0.87 10.39
C SER A 174 12.07 2.03 10.90
N GLU A 175 12.84 1.74 11.94
CA GLU A 175 13.84 2.69 12.42
C GLU A 175 14.92 2.93 11.36
N LYS A 176 15.40 4.17 11.28
CA LYS A 176 16.53 4.51 10.43
C LYS A 176 17.70 3.63 10.86
N ARG A 177 18.26 2.85 9.93
CA ARG A 177 19.56 2.19 10.16
C ARG A 177 20.51 3.23 10.74
N LYS A 178 20.98 3.00 11.97
CA LYS A 178 22.25 3.57 12.38
C LYS A 178 23.23 3.07 11.32
N LYS A 179 23.77 4.00 10.55
CA LYS A 179 24.91 3.70 9.71
C LYS A 179 25.94 3.24 10.73
N ASP A 180 26.28 1.97 10.74
CA ASP A 180 27.32 1.46 11.63
C ASP A 180 28.56 2.32 11.31
N ASP A 181 28.89 3.25 12.21
CA ASP A 181 30.00 4.21 12.09
C ASP A 181 31.35 3.50 12.35
N ASP A 182 31.43 2.21 12.03
CA ASP A 182 32.58 1.36 12.23
C ASP A 182 33.18 1.02 10.86
N GLY A 183 34.18 1.79 10.42
CA GLY A 183 34.97 1.34 9.26
C GLY A 183 36.03 2.26 8.65
N ASP A 184 36.04 3.57 8.91
CA ASP A 184 37.00 4.48 8.24
C ASP A 184 38.05 5.06 9.20
N ALA A 185 38.45 4.31 10.23
CA ALA A 185 39.42 4.76 11.22
C ALA A 185 40.63 3.84 11.39
N GLU A 186 41.17 3.20 10.35
CA GLU A 186 42.56 2.69 10.42
C GLU A 186 43.15 2.27 9.06
N ASP A 187 43.56 3.23 8.21
CA ASP A 187 44.68 2.95 7.28
C ASP A 187 45.41 4.23 6.83
N ASN A 188 45.92 5.01 7.78
CA ASN A 188 46.88 6.07 7.46
C ASN A 188 48.05 6.09 8.45
N LYS A 189 48.81 4.99 8.52
CA LYS A 189 50.07 4.97 9.26
C LYS A 189 51.05 3.90 8.78
N ARG A 190 51.40 3.88 7.49
CA ARG A 190 52.59 3.17 6.98
C ARG A 190 53.16 3.79 5.70
N ARG A 191 53.68 5.00 5.82
CA ARG A 191 54.80 5.49 5.00
C ARG A 191 55.75 6.26 5.90
N VAL A 192 56.79 5.56 6.35
CA VAL A 192 58.10 6.12 6.72
C VAL A 192 59.11 5.32 5.93
#